data_AF-A0A9E4EZU4-F1
#
_entry.id   AF-A0A9E4EZU4-F1
#
_cell.length_a   1.000
_cell.length_b   1.000
_cell.length_c   1.000
_cell.angle_alpha   90.00
_cell.angle_beta   90.00
_cell.angle_gamma   90.00
#
_symmetry.space_group_name_H-M   'P 1'
#
loop_
_entity.id
_entity.type
_entity.pdbx_description
1 polymer ?
#
loop_
_entity_poly.entity_id
_entity_poly.type
_entity_poly.pdbx_seq_one_letter_code
_entity_poly.pdbx_strand_id
1 'polypeptide(L)'
;RREGFLARRLGLSAECLDAPAWTASTIVARANDDLTCLGALSELWAALARARGRAALFRIAVSFDRFIPSDEMQLELPLGELDERPRLMRLNAAVDSINSRYARTLVGYGGCAPPGGYAGAKIAYGRIPRLEDFQ
;
A
#
# COMPACT_ATOMS: atom_id res chain seq x y z
N ARG A 1 0.39 9.15 2.75
CA ARG A 1 -0.12 10.22 1.86
C ARG A 1 -0.88 11.33 2.57
N ARG A 2 -2.09 11.11 3.12
CA ARG A 2 -2.91 12.17 3.78
C ARG A 2 -2.22 12.89 4.95
N GLU A 3 -1.38 12.18 5.70
CA GLU A 3 -0.64 12.73 6.84
C GLU A 3 0.77 13.25 6.45
N GLY A 4 1.10 13.31 5.16
CA GLY A 4 2.39 13.84 4.71
C GLY A 4 3.61 12.94 4.97
N PHE A 5 3.40 11.68 5.34
CA PHE A 5 4.48 10.71 5.54
C PHE A 5 4.66 9.75 4.36
N LEU A 6 5.92 9.32 4.17
CA LEU A 6 6.34 8.28 3.24
C LEU A 6 6.88 7.10 4.05
N ALA A 7 6.47 5.86 3.76
CA ALA A 7 7.14 4.71 4.38
C ALA A 7 8.36 4.28 3.56
N ARG A 8 9.40 3.79 4.24
CA ARG A 8 10.61 3.24 3.60
C ARG A 8 10.66 1.70 3.63
N ARG A 9 9.74 1.06 4.33
CA ARG A 9 9.65 -0.40 4.39
C ARG A 9 8.21 -0.85 4.30
N LEU A 10 7.98 -1.86 3.47
CA LEU A 10 6.71 -2.58 3.37
C LEU A 10 6.93 -3.99 3.94
N GLY A 11 6.10 -4.39 4.89
CA GLY A 11 6.07 -5.73 5.47
C GLY A 11 4.81 -6.48 5.05
N LEU A 12 4.96 -7.78 4.83
CA LEU A 12 3.86 -8.73 4.63
C LEU A 12 4.00 -9.85 5.65
N SER A 13 2.94 -10.07 6.42
CA SER A 13 2.82 -11.20 7.33
C SER A 13 1.60 -12.02 6.97
N ALA A 14 1.76 -13.34 6.97
CA ALA A 14 0.76 -14.31 6.61
C ALA A 14 0.68 -15.39 7.69
N GLU A 15 -0.50 -15.57 8.27
CA GLU A 15 -0.81 -16.70 9.13
C GLU A 15 -1.52 -17.77 8.30
N CYS A 16 -1.01 -18.99 8.41
CA CYS A 16 -1.56 -20.16 7.75
C CYS A 16 -2.25 -21.03 8.79
N LEU A 17 -3.29 -21.75 8.39
CA LEU A 17 -3.97 -22.70 9.28
C LEU A 17 -3.04 -23.88 9.64
N ASP A 18 -2.29 -24.36 8.65
CA ASP A 18 -1.52 -25.61 8.72
C ASP A 18 -0.01 -25.40 8.78
N ALA A 19 0.45 -24.14 8.91
CA ALA A 19 1.87 -23.81 8.85
C ALA A 19 2.23 -22.64 9.78
N PRO A 20 3.50 -22.56 10.24
CA PRO A 20 3.97 -21.43 11.02
C PRO A 20 3.77 -20.10 10.28
N ALA A 21 3.50 -19.03 11.04
CA ALA A 21 3.39 -17.69 10.49
C ALA A 21 4.62 -17.35 9.64
N TRP A 22 4.37 -16.72 8.49
CA TRP A 22 5.41 -16.26 7.58
C TRP A 22 5.42 -14.74 7.60
N THR A 23 6.61 -14.15 7.70
CA THR A 23 6.78 -12.69 7.64
C THR A 23 7.98 -12.36 6.78
N ALA A 24 7.82 -11.39 5.88
CA ALA A 24 8.91 -10.80 5.12
C ALA A 24 8.69 -9.29 4.97
N SER A 25 9.77 -8.57 4.71
CA SER A 25 9.71 -7.13 4.46
C SER A 25 10.70 -6.73 3.38
N THR A 26 10.35 -5.72 2.58
CA THR A 26 11.22 -5.15 1.56
C THR A 26 11.41 -3.66 1.78
N ILE A 27 12.62 -3.17 1.47
CA ILE A 27 12.92 -1.75 1.51
C ILE A 27 12.40 -1.12 0.22
N VAL A 28 11.62 -0.07 0.38
CA VAL A 28 11.03 0.68 -0.72
C VAL A 28 11.57 2.10 -0.64
N ALA A 29 12.02 2.63 -1.78
CA ALA A 29 12.59 3.97 -1.82
C ALA A 29 11.56 5.01 -1.36
N ARG A 30 10.29 4.87 -1.81
CA ARG A 30 9.16 5.76 -1.48
C ARG A 30 7.85 4.97 -1.49
N ALA A 31 7.32 4.54 -0.35
CA ALA A 31 6.00 3.88 -0.27
C ALA A 31 4.86 4.89 -0.19
N ASN A 32 4.77 5.80 -1.15
CA ASN A 32 3.70 6.79 -1.20
C ASN A 32 3.02 6.88 -2.55
N ASP A 33 3.39 6.06 -3.51
CA ASP A 33 2.69 5.87 -4.77
C ASP A 33 2.16 4.43 -4.87
N ASP A 34 0.97 4.28 -5.46
CA ASP A 34 0.26 3.00 -5.44
C ASP A 34 1.02 1.94 -6.24
N LEU A 35 1.68 2.33 -7.32
CA LEU A 35 2.41 1.41 -8.19
C LEU A 35 3.68 0.86 -7.52
N THR A 36 4.46 1.67 -6.81
CA THR A 36 5.61 1.20 -6.02
C THR A 36 5.15 0.27 -4.90
N CYS A 37 4.06 0.61 -4.21
CA CYS A 37 3.49 -0.25 -3.17
C CYS A 37 2.99 -1.58 -3.75
N LEU A 38 2.29 -1.57 -4.89
CA LEU A 38 1.79 -2.77 -5.56
C LEU A 38 2.93 -3.63 -6.10
N GLY A 39 3.98 -3.03 -6.66
CA GLY A 39 5.18 -3.73 -7.12
C GLY A 39 5.87 -4.45 -5.96
N ALA A 40 6.16 -3.73 -4.87
CA ALA A 40 6.77 -4.29 -3.67
C ALA A 40 5.89 -5.39 -3.02
N LEU A 41 4.58 -5.20 -3.00
CA LEU A 41 3.65 -6.20 -2.48
C LEU A 41 3.62 -7.45 -3.37
N SER A 42 3.66 -7.28 -4.70
CA SER A 42 3.72 -8.39 -5.65
C SER A 42 4.99 -9.24 -5.45
N GLU A 43 6.13 -8.61 -5.18
CA GLU A 43 7.37 -9.32 -4.86
C GLU A 43 7.26 -10.14 -3.56
N LEU A 44 6.74 -9.52 -2.49
CA LEU A 44 6.51 -10.19 -1.21
C LEU A 44 5.49 -11.33 -1.35
N TRP A 45 4.45 -11.13 -2.16
CA TRP A 45 3.43 -12.13 -2.43
C TRP A 45 4.01 -13.33 -3.19
N ALA A 46 4.86 -13.09 -4.19
CA ALA A 46 5.55 -14.15 -4.90
C ALA A 46 6.49 -14.94 -3.97
N ALA A 47 7.14 -14.27 -3.01
CA ALA A 47 7.96 -14.93 -1.99
C ALA A 47 7.12 -15.80 -1.04
N LEU A 48 5.96 -15.30 -0.60
CA LEU A 48 5.00 -16.07 0.19
C LEU A 48 4.50 -17.31 -0.56
N ALA A 49 4.10 -17.13 -1.82
CA ALA A 49 3.63 -18.23 -2.67
C ALA A 49 4.72 -19.30 -2.86
N ARG A 50 5.98 -18.91 -3.01
CA ARG A 50 7.12 -19.83 -3.06
C ARG A 50 7.35 -20.57 -1.73
N ALA A 51 7.22 -19.86 -0.60
CA ALA A 51 7.50 -20.43 0.73
C ALA A 51 6.37 -21.32 1.28
N ARG A 52 5.12 -21.06 0.89
CA ARG A 52 3.93 -21.70 1.45
C ARG A 52 3.06 -22.44 0.44
N GLY A 53 3.34 -22.30 -0.87
CA GLY A 53 2.61 -23.01 -1.91
C GLY A 53 1.10 -22.73 -1.86
N ARG A 54 0.31 -23.78 -1.66
CA ARG A 54 -1.16 -23.73 -1.54
C ARG A 54 -1.67 -23.79 -0.10
N ALA A 55 -0.86 -23.40 0.89
CA ALA A 55 -1.30 -23.38 2.29
C ALA A 55 -2.57 -22.52 2.45
N ALA A 56 -3.48 -22.98 3.30
CA ALA A 56 -4.68 -22.22 3.64
C ALA A 56 -4.30 -20.98 4.45
N LEU A 57 -4.35 -19.81 3.79
CA LEU A 57 -4.11 -18.52 4.42
C LEU A 57 -5.34 -18.11 5.24
N PHE A 58 -5.13 -17.81 6.52
CA PHE A 58 -6.19 -17.35 7.42
C PHE A 58 -6.17 -15.83 7.61
N ARG A 59 -4.97 -15.25 7.75
CA ARG A 59 -4.80 -13.81 8.00
C ARG A 59 -3.62 -13.27 7.22
N ILE A 60 -3.82 -12.12 6.59
CA ILE A 60 -2.76 -11.34 5.94
C ILE A 60 -2.74 -9.97 6.60
N ALA A 61 -1.57 -9.56 7.07
CA ALA A 61 -1.35 -8.21 7.58
C ALA A 61 -0.20 -7.55 6.81
N VAL A 62 -0.48 -6.34 6.32
CA VAL A 62 0.47 -5.47 5.63
C VAL A 62 0.87 -4.36 6.59
N SER A 63 2.18 -4.15 6.78
CA SER A 63 2.71 -3.11 7.64
C SER A 63 3.59 -2.14 6.85
N PHE A 64 3.56 -0.88 7.25
CA PHE A 64 4.45 0.15 6.75
C PHE A 64 5.34 0.60 7.91
N ASP A 65 6.66 0.58 7.72
CA ASP A 65 7.62 1.02 8.73
C ASP A 65 8.57 2.08 8.17
N ARG A 66 9.32 2.71 9.10
CA ARG A 66 10.31 3.76 8.81
C ARG A 66 9.69 4.91 8.02
N PHE A 67 8.73 5.56 8.66
CA PHE A 67 8.11 6.76 8.12
C PHE A 67 9.11 7.92 8.11
N ILE A 68 9.15 8.64 7.00
CA ILE A 68 9.86 9.92 6.87
C ILE A 68 8.84 10.99 6.46
N PRO A 69 8.99 12.23 6.95
CA PRO A 69 8.25 13.37 6.42
C PRO A 69 8.48 13.51 4.90
N SER A 70 7.43 13.83 4.15
CA SER A 70 7.49 13.92 2.69
C SER A 70 8.27 15.13 2.17
N ASP A 71 8.46 16.14 3.01
CA ASP A 71 9.21 17.38 2.79
C ASP A 71 10.72 17.23 3.03
N GLU A 72 11.14 16.32 3.91
CA GLU A 72 12.55 16.00 4.18
C GLU A 72 13.21 15.16 3.07
N MET A 73 12.44 14.74 2.08
CA MET A 73 12.91 13.85 1.05
C MET A 73 13.71 14.60 -0.02
N GLN A 74 15.04 14.47 0.02
CA GLN A 74 15.90 14.86 -1.10
C GLN A 74 15.46 14.12 -2.37
N LEU A 75 15.40 14.83 -3.50
CA LEU A 75 15.38 14.19 -4.80
C LEU A 75 16.71 13.43 -4.96
N GLU A 76 16.62 12.10 -4.92
CA GLU A 76 17.70 11.24 -5.39
C GLU A 76 18.05 11.68 -6.82
N LEU A 77 19.34 11.83 -7.11
CA LEU A 77 19.81 12.12 -8.46
C LEU A 77 19.21 11.08 -9.42
N PRO A 78 18.60 11.50 -10.55
CA PRO A 78 18.03 10.55 -11.51
C PRO A 78 19.17 9.67 -12.06
N LEU A 79 19.19 8.42 -11.60
CA LEU A 79 20.09 7.38 -12.09
C LEU A 79 19.53 6.87 -13.43
N GLY A 80 19.69 7.65 -14.49
CA GLY A 80 19.48 7.22 -15.88
C GLY A 80 18.24 7.76 -16.60
N GLU A 81 18.19 7.44 -17.90
CA GLU A 81 17.18 7.87 -18.87
C GLU A 81 15.78 7.35 -18.49
N LEU A 82 14.83 8.28 -18.38
CA LEU A 82 13.42 8.09 -18.03
C LEU A 82 13.16 7.78 -16.55
N ASP A 83 13.51 8.72 -15.68
CA ASP A 83 12.90 8.80 -14.35
C ASP A 83 11.39 9.13 -14.50
N GLU A 84 10.54 8.10 -14.61
CA GLU A 84 9.08 8.26 -14.67
C GLU A 84 8.47 8.62 -13.31
N ARG A 85 9.25 8.66 -12.22
CA ARG A 85 8.75 8.89 -10.85
C ARG A 85 8.00 10.22 -10.69
N PRO A 86 8.45 11.37 -11.26
CA PRO A 86 7.70 12.62 -11.19
C PRO A 86 6.35 12.53 -11.91
N ARG A 87 6.30 11.77 -13.02
CA ARG A 87 5.08 11.53 -13.79
C ARG A 87 4.10 10.67 -13.01
N LEU A 88 4.56 9.57 -12.41
CA LEU A 88 3.74 8.72 -11.54
C LEU A 88 3.20 9.48 -10.33
N MET A 89 4.01 10.35 -9.72
CA MET A 89 3.57 11.17 -8.59
C MET A 89 2.44 12.12 -8.98
N ARG A 90 2.56 12.79 -10.13
CA ARG A 90 1.48 13.65 -10.67
C ARG A 90 0.23 12.85 -11.01
N LEU A 91 0.38 11.65 -11.57
CA LEU A 91 -0.74 10.77 -11.87
C LEU A 91 -1.49 10.36 -10.59
N ASN A 92 -0.78 9.91 -9.55
CA ASN A 92 -1.41 9.53 -8.30
C ASN A 92 -2.08 10.73 -7.59
N ALA A 93 -1.45 11.91 -7.62
CA ALA A 93 -2.09 13.12 -7.12
C ALA A 93 -3.37 13.49 -7.89
N ALA A 94 -3.40 13.27 -9.21
CA ALA A 94 -4.60 13.46 -10.02
C ALA A 94 -5.69 12.44 -9.68
N VAL A 95 -5.33 11.17 -9.51
CA VAL A 95 -6.26 10.11 -9.07
C VAL A 95 -6.85 10.44 -7.69
N ASP A 96 -6.02 10.85 -6.74
CA ASP A 96 -6.45 11.26 -5.39
C ASP A 96 -7.35 12.51 -5.45
N SER A 97 -7.05 13.47 -6.34
CA SER A 97 -7.89 14.66 -6.54
C SER A 97 -9.27 14.30 -7.10
N ILE A 98 -9.33 13.37 -8.05
CA ILE A 98 -10.59 12.88 -8.60
C ILE A 98 -11.38 12.11 -7.53
N ASN A 99 -10.75 11.17 -6.83
CA ASN A 99 -11.42 10.36 -5.81
C ASN A 99 -11.91 11.21 -4.62
N SER A 100 -11.15 12.22 -4.21
CA SER A 100 -11.56 13.15 -3.15
C SER A 100 -12.71 14.07 -3.58
N ARG A 101 -12.72 14.56 -4.83
CA ARG A 101 -13.79 15.42 -5.36
C ARG A 101 -15.14 14.71 -5.39
N TYR A 102 -15.15 13.41 -5.65
CA TYR A 102 -16.38 12.62 -5.77
C TYR A 102 -16.67 11.73 -4.57
N ALA A 103 -15.87 11.82 -3.49
CA ALA A 103 -15.99 11.05 -2.26
C ALA A 103 -16.16 9.52 -2.48
N ARG A 104 -15.60 8.99 -3.56
CA ARG A 104 -15.68 7.58 -3.95
C ARG A 104 -14.47 7.19 -4.78
N THR A 105 -14.03 5.93 -4.70
CA THR A 105 -12.97 5.38 -5.55
C THR A 105 -13.50 5.21 -6.98
N LEU A 106 -13.41 6.28 -7.76
CA LEU A 106 -13.84 6.34 -9.16
C LEU A 106 -12.75 5.84 -10.11
N VAL A 107 -11.50 6.08 -9.75
CA VAL A 107 -10.32 5.67 -10.51
C VAL A 107 -9.40 4.90 -9.56
N GLY A 108 -9.02 3.69 -9.96
CA GLY A 108 -8.11 2.82 -9.22
C GLY A 108 -7.32 1.95 -10.19
N TYR A 109 -6.21 1.39 -9.70
CA TYR A 109 -5.39 0.46 -10.48
C TYR A 109 -5.95 -0.97 -10.33
N GLY A 110 -6.36 -1.59 -11.44
CA GLY A 110 -6.91 -2.95 -11.46
C GLY A 110 -8.44 -3.01 -11.45
N GLY A 111 -8.99 -4.24 -11.36
CA GLY A 111 -10.44 -4.47 -11.38
C GLY A 111 -11.11 -4.07 -10.07
N CYS A 112 -11.96 -3.06 -10.11
CA CYS A 112 -12.80 -2.67 -8.98
C CYS A 112 -14.07 -3.53 -8.95
N ALA A 113 -13.97 -4.74 -8.40
CA ALA A 113 -15.17 -5.42 -7.92
C ALA A 113 -15.45 -4.88 -6.50
N PRO A 114 -16.64 -4.33 -6.21
CA PRO A 114 -16.95 -3.87 -4.86
C PRO A 114 -16.84 -5.06 -3.89
N PRO A 115 -15.99 -5.00 -2.85
CA PRO A 115 -15.98 -6.03 -1.83
C PRO A 115 -17.32 -5.98 -1.11
N GLY A 116 -18.07 -7.08 -1.13
CA GLY A 116 -19.40 -7.16 -0.56
C GLY A 116 -19.44 -6.65 0.90
N GLY A 117 -20.34 -5.70 1.16
CA GLY A 117 -21.00 -5.44 2.46
C GLY A 117 -20.18 -4.99 3.66
N TYR A 118 -18.85 -5.14 3.67
CA TYR A 118 -18.02 -4.84 4.84
C TYR A 118 -17.16 -3.59 4.64
N ALA A 119 -17.81 -2.47 4.34
CA ALA A 119 -17.24 -1.12 4.40
C ALA A 119 -17.44 -0.49 5.80
N GLY A 120 -17.35 -1.30 6.86
CA GLY A 120 -17.41 -0.81 8.24
C GLY A 120 -16.00 -0.50 8.73
N ALA A 121 -15.76 0.77 9.07
CA ALA A 121 -14.46 1.26 9.54
C ALA A 121 -13.89 0.38 10.67
N LYS A 122 -12.87 -0.42 10.35
CA LYS A 122 -12.13 -1.20 11.35
C LYS A 122 -11.32 -0.24 12.20
N ILE A 123 -11.60 -0.21 13.49
CA ILE A 123 -10.87 0.61 14.47
C ILE A 123 -9.44 0.06 14.56
N ALA A 124 -8.47 0.79 14.04
CA ALA A 124 -7.06 0.56 14.37
C ALA A 124 -6.79 1.16 15.75
N TYR A 125 -6.00 0.46 16.59
CA TYR A 125 -5.65 0.85 17.97
C TYR A 125 -4.97 2.23 18.14
N GLY A 126 -4.83 3.03 17.07
CA GLY A 126 -4.27 4.38 17.09
C GLY A 126 -5.20 5.49 16.59
N ARG A 127 -6.45 5.21 16.18
CA ARG A 127 -7.34 6.26 15.66
C ARG A 127 -8.83 5.91 15.66
N ILE A 128 -9.65 6.92 15.94
CA ILE A 128 -11.11 6.91 15.72
C ILE A 128 -11.39 7.31 14.25
N PRO A 129 -12.10 6.47 13.48
CA PRO A 129 -12.50 6.79 12.10
C PRO A 129 -13.37 8.04 12.04
N ARG A 130 -13.19 8.88 11.01
CA ARG A 130 -14.03 10.05 10.74
C ARG A 130 -15.15 9.68 9.76
N LEU A 131 -16.18 10.53 9.63
CA LEU A 131 -17.36 10.25 8.80
C LEU A 131 -17.03 9.87 7.34
N GLU A 132 -15.94 10.42 6.82
CA GLU A 132 -15.37 10.15 5.49
C GLU A 132 -14.81 8.71 5.33
N ASP A 133 -14.53 8.01 6.44
CA ASP A 133 -14.01 6.64 6.47
C ASP A 133 -15.13 5.57 6.42
N PHE A 134 -16.41 5.99 6.41
CA PHE A 134 -17.61 5.12 6.46
C PHE A 134 -18.39 5.03 5.13
N GLN A 135 -17.78 5.38 3.99
CA GLN A 135 -18.43 5.38 2.66
C GLN A 135 -17.82 4.36 1.71
#